data_AF-A0A3D2FXL4-F1
#
_entry.id   AF-A0A3D2FXL4-F1
#
_cell.length_a   1.000
_cell.length_b   1.000
_cell.length_c   1.000
_cell.angle_alpha   90.00
_cell.angle_beta   90.00
_cell.angle_gamma   90.00
#
_symmetry.space_group_name_H-M   'P 1'
#
loop_
_entity.id
_entity.type
_entity.pdbx_description
1 polymer ?
#
loop_
_entity_poly.entity_id
_entity_poly.type
_entity_poly.pdbx_seq_one_letter_code
_entity_poly.pdbx_strand_id
1 'polypeptide(L)' 'MIVGFDAEFPPFGYIAEDGSYDGFDLALAQEVCARLGWEYEAVAIDWASKDAELKAGNINCIWNGFT' A
#
# COMPACT_ATOMS: atom_id res chain seq x y z
N MET A 1 -6.97 -4.64 6.49
CA MET A 1 -6.87 -3.57 5.48
C MET A 1 -5.82 -4.03 4.48
N ILE A 2 -6.19 -4.13 3.21
CA ILE A 2 -5.30 -4.59 2.14
C ILE A 2 -4.99 -3.36 1.29
N VAL A 3 -3.79 -2.82 1.50
CA VAL A 3 -3.33 -1.57 0.91
C VAL A 3 -2.67 -1.85 -0.42
N GLY A 4 -3.25 -1.32 -1.49
CA GLY A 4 -2.59 -1.25 -2.78
C GLY A 4 -1.64 -0.06 -2.85
N PHE A 5 -0.43 -0.28 -3.38
CA PHE A 5 0.56 0.79 -3.60
C PHE A 5 1.44 0.51 -4.81
N ASP A 6 2.01 1.56 -5.40
CA ASP A 6 3.09 1.47 -6.38
C ASP A 6 4.43 1.32 -5.66
N ALA A 7 5.15 0.25 -5.96
CA ALA A 7 6.41 -0.10 -5.31
C ALA A 7 7.65 0.57 -5.94
N GLU A 8 7.45 1.46 -6.91
CA GLU A 8 8.50 2.26 -7.54
C GLU A 8 8.36 3.76 -7.19
N PHE A 9 7.70 4.08 -6.07
CA PHE A 9 7.36 5.46 -5.71
C PHE A 9 7.95 5.91 -4.35
N PRO A 10 9.28 5.95 -4.20
CA PRO A 10 9.90 6.51 -3.01
C PRO A 10 9.63 8.02 -2.90
N PRO A 11 9.47 8.56 -1.68
CA PRO A 11 9.59 7.88 -0.38
C PRO A 11 8.26 7.28 0.15
N PHE A 12 7.21 7.22 -0.66
CA PHE A 12 5.85 6.91 -0.19
C PHE A 12 5.54 5.41 -0.16
N GLY A 13 6.00 4.67 -1.17
CA GLY A 13 5.93 3.21 -1.20
C GLY A 13 7.00 2.65 -2.15
N TYR A 14 7.82 1.73 -1.67
CA TYR A 14 8.90 1.14 -2.44
C TYR A 14 9.32 -0.23 -1.91
N ILE A 15 10.08 -0.98 -2.71
CA ILE A 15 10.81 -2.17 -2.27
C ILE A 15 12.18 -1.73 -1.74
N ALA A 16 12.46 -2.01 -0.47
CA ALA A 16 13.75 -1.77 0.15
C ALA A 16 14.83 -2.75 -0.35
N GLU A 17 16.10 -2.49 -0.02
CA GLU A 17 17.22 -3.33 -0.46
C GLU A 17 17.12 -4.79 0.02
N ASP A 18 16.43 -5.04 1.14
CA ASP A 18 16.20 -6.36 1.70
C ASP A 18 14.98 -7.09 1.10
N GLY A 19 14.29 -6.46 0.14
CA GLY A 19 13.09 -6.99 -0.50
C GLY A 19 11.80 -6.75 0.29
N SER A 20 11.85 -6.05 1.43
CA SER A 20 10.65 -5.65 2.17
C SER A 20 9.97 -4.44 1.54
N TYR A 21 8.68 -4.25 1.85
CA TYR A 21 7.96 -3.04 1.47
C TYR A 21 8.15 -1.96 2.53
N ASP A 22 8.53 -0.77 2.10
CA ASP A 22 8.79 0.38 2.96
C ASP A 22 8.26 1.66 2.32
N GLY A 23 8.13 2.72 3.10
CA GLY A 23 7.66 4.03 2.67
C GLY A 23 6.71 4.69 3.65
N PHE A 24 6.61 6.01 3.53
CA PHE A 24 5.83 6.83 4.44
C PHE A 24 4.34 6.44 4.47
N ASP A 25 3.74 6.18 3.31
CA ASP A 25 2.32 5.84 3.22
C ASP A 25 2.05 4.45 3.81
N LEU A 26 2.97 3.50 3.63
CA LEU A 26 2.88 2.17 4.22
C LEU A 26 3.00 2.20 5.75
N ALA A 27 3.96 2.95 6.27
CA ALA A 27 4.13 3.14 7.71
C ALA A 27 2.91 3.81 8.35
N LEU A 28 2.33 4.83 7.70
CA LEU A 28 1.13 5.50 8.18
C LEU A 28 -0.09 4.58 8.14
N ALA A 29 -0.25 3.80 7.07
CA ALA A 29 -1.34 2.82 6.94
C ALA A 29 -1.26 1.74 8.02
N GLN A 30 -0.05 1.25 8.32
CA GLN A 30 0.19 0.27 9.38
C GLN A 30 -0.14 0.85 10.76
N GLU A 31 0.28 2.08 11.07
CA GLU A 31 -0.02 2.74 12.34
C GLU A 31 -1.53 3.01 12.51
N VAL A 32 -2.24 3.39 11.44
CA VAL A 32 -3.71 3.52 11.46
C VAL A 32 -4.36 2.17 11.78
N CYS A 33 -3.91 1.09 11.14
CA CYS A 33 -4.43 -0.25 11.45
C CYS A 33 -4.19 -0.64 12.91
N ALA A 34 -2.99 -0.37 13.44
CA ALA A 34 -2.65 -0.65 14.84
C ALA A 34 -3.58 0.09 15.82
N ARG A 35 -3.88 1.37 15.57
CA ARG A 35 -4.78 2.17 16.42
C ARG A 35 -6.23 1.71 16.37
N LEU A 36 -6.66 1.19 15.22
CA LEU A 36 -8.04 0.74 15.00
C LEU A 36 -8.23 -0.76 15.31
N GLY A 37 -7.17 -1.49 15.64
CA GLY A 37 -7.22 -2.93 15.86
C GLY A 37 -7.51 -3.72 14.58
N TRP A 38 -7.06 -3.22 13.43
CA TRP A 38 -7.24 -3.85 12.13
C TRP A 38 -5.99 -4.64 11.73
N GLU A 39 -6.18 -5.75 11.01
CA GLU A 39 -5.08 -6.42 10.32
C GLU A 39 -4.56 -5.54 9.18
N TYR A 40 -3.25 -5.59 8.92
CA TYR A 40 -2.59 -4.83 7.87
C TYR A 40 -1.91 -5.77 6.87
N GLU A 41 -2.13 -5.50 5.59
CA GLU A 41 -1.46 -6.16 4.48
C GLU A 41 -1.16 -5.12 3.41
N ALA A 42 0.05 -5.16 2.85
CA ALA A 42 0.47 -4.32 1.73
C ALA A 42 0.65 -5.18 0.48
N VAL A 43 0.07 -4.74 -0.63
CA VAL A 43 0.11 -5.40 -1.92
C VAL A 43 0.64 -4.41 -2.95
N ALA A 44 1.80 -4.73 -3.51
CA ALA A 44 2.32 -4.01 -4.66
C ALA A 44 1.40 -4.28 -5.87
N ILE A 45 0.96 -3.22 -6.54
CA ILE A 45 0.08 -3.32 -7.72
C ILE A 45 0.69 -2.58 -8.90
N ASP A 46 0.31 -2.98 -10.12
CA ASP A 46 0.50 -2.13 -11.29
C ASP A 46 -0.43 -0.90 -11.16
N TRP A 47 0.16 0.30 -11.12
CA TRP A 47 -0.57 1.55 -10.99
C TRP A 47 -1.59 1.78 -12.10
N ALA A 48 -1.33 1.28 -13.32
CA ALA A 48 -2.26 1.37 -14.44
C ALA A 48 -3.53 0.52 -14.20
N SER A 49 -3.43 -0.51 -13.37
CA SER A 49 -4.49 -1.47 -13.07
C SER A 49 -5.18 -1.24 -11.72
N LYS A 50 -4.81 -0.19 -10.96
CA LYS A 50 -5.30 0.07 -9.59
C LYS A 50 -6.83 0.02 -9.42
N ASP A 51 -7.58 0.57 -10.37
CA ASP A 51 -9.04 0.59 -10.31
C ASP A 51 -9.63 -0.81 -10.50
N ALA A 52 -8.97 -1.66 -11.30
CA ALA A 52 -9.37 -3.05 -11.49
C ALA A 52 -9.05 -3.88 -10.24
N GLU A 53 -7.87 -3.71 -9.64
CA GLU A 53 -7.48 -4.36 -8.39
C GLU A 53 -8.46 -4.04 -7.25
N LEU A 54 -8.83 -2.75 -7.12
CA LEU A 54 -9.81 -2.30 -6.12
C LEU A 54 -11.21 -2.88 -6.36
N LYS A 55 -11.65 -2.96 -7.63
CA LYS A 55 -12.95 -3.56 -7.99
C LYS A 55 -12.98 -5.08 -7.80
N ALA A 56 -11.86 -5.75 -8.04
CA ALA A 56 -11.73 -7.19 -7.85
C ALA A 56 -11.70 -7.59 -6.36
N GLY A 57 -11.38 -6.64 -5.47
CA GLY A 57 -11.23 -6.88 -4.04
C GLY A 57 -9.87 -7.45 -3.64
N ASN A 58 -8.90 -7.44 -4.58
CA ASN A 58 -7.51 -7.81 -4.31
C ASN A 58 -6.84 -6.78 -3.37
N ILE A 59 -7.32 -5.55 -3.41
CA ILE A 59 -7.03 -4.48 -2.45
C ILE A 59 -8.35 -3.85 -2.01
N ASN A 60 -8.37 -3.20 -0.84
CA ASN A 60 -9.57 -2.50 -0.36
C ASN A 60 -9.37 -1.01 -0.12
N CYS A 61 -8.13 -0.52 -0.22
CA CYS A 61 -7.79 0.90 -0.26
C CYS A 61 -6.48 1.11 -1.03
N ILE A 62 -6.18 2.35 -1.41
CA ILE A 62 -4.93 2.72 -2.06
C ILE A 62 -4.26 3.80 -1.22
N TRP A 63 -2.97 3.60 -0.94
CA TRP A 63 -2.13 4.55 -0.21
C TRP A 63 -0.80 4.68 -0.95
N ASN A 64 -0.72 5.69 -1.81
CA ASN A 64 0.47 5.98 -2.61
C ASN A 64 0.37 7.42 -3.11
N GLY A 65 1.17 8.33 -2.54
CA GLY A 65 1.34 9.75 -2.88
C GLY A 65 0.35 10.32 -3.91
N PHE A 66 -0.93 10.44 -3.53
CA PHE A 66 -1.98 10.86 -4.44
C PHE A 66 -1.93 12.37 -4.68
N THR A 67 -1.86 12.77 -5.95
CA THR A 67 -2.15 14.14 -6.42
C THR A 67 -3.30 14.14 -7.41
#